data_AF-A0A3N6Q6X5-F1
#
_entry.id   AF-A0A3N6Q6X5-F1
#
_cell.length_a   1.000
_cell.length_b   1.000
_cell.length_c   1.000
_cell.angle_alpha   90.00
_cell.angle_beta   90.00
_cell.angle_gamma   90.00
#
_symmetry.space_group_name_H-M   'P 1'
#
loop_
_entity.id
_entity.type
_entity.pdbx_description
1 polymer ?
#
loop_
_entity_poly.entity_id
_entity_poly.type
_entity_poly.pdbx_seq_one_letter_code
_entity_poly.pdbx_strand_id
1 'polypeptide(L)' 'MVATIVLTRNGNGDLHDFGDHLCNAAGQKVDAHGAVILEPAATKDAEVLRQRTIAELI' A
#
# COMPACT_ATOMS: atom_id res chain seq x y z
N MET A 1 -1.43 19.14 6.05
CA MET A 1 -0.59 17.99 6.47
C MET A 1 -0.15 17.28 5.20
N VAL A 2 1.15 17.13 4.96
CA VAL A 2 1.70 16.39 3.81
C VAL A 2 2.09 15.01 4.32
N ALA A 3 1.57 13.96 3.72
CA ALA A 3 1.98 12.59 4.01
C ALA A 3 3.06 12.18 2.99
N THR A 4 4.22 11.78 3.48
CA THR A 4 5.27 11.20 2.64
C THR A 4 4.96 9.73 2.44
N ILE A 5 4.75 9.32 1.18
CA ILE A 5 4.54 7.92 0.80
C ILE A 5 5.86 7.41 0.19
N VAL A 6 6.36 6.29 0.69
CA VAL A 6 7.55 5.61 0.15
C VAL A 6 7.06 4.48 -0.76
N LEU A 7 7.47 4.52 -2.02
CA LEU A 7 7.13 3.49 -3.00
C LEU A 7 8.41 2.85 -3.53
N THR A 8 8.35 1.53 -3.76
CA THR A 8 9.43 0.76 -4.34
C THR A 8 9.18 0.59 -5.83
N ARG A 9 10.15 0.94 -6.68
CA ARG A 9 10.08 0.67 -8.11
C ARG A 9 10.69 -0.71 -8.41
N ASN A 10 9.95 -1.58 -9.10
CA ASN A 10 10.46 -2.88 -9.55
C ASN A 10 11.25 -2.77 -10.88
N GLY A 11 11.77 -3.90 -11.39
CA GLY A 11 12.50 -3.95 -12.66
C GLY A 11 11.66 -3.61 -13.90
N ASN A 12 10.33 -3.69 -13.81
CA ASN A 12 9.41 -3.34 -14.89
C ASN A 12 9.02 -1.84 -14.87
N GLY A 13 9.42 -1.12 -13.83
CA GLY A 13 9.09 0.30 -13.65
C GLY A 13 7.83 0.56 -12.83
N ASP A 14 7.17 -0.48 -12.36
CA ASP A 14 5.96 -0.39 -11.53
C ASP A 14 6.30 0.05 -10.11
N LEU A 15 5.48 0.93 -9.55
CA LEU A 15 5.61 1.40 -8.17
C LEU A 15 4.73 0.54 -7.26
N HIS A 16 5.30 0.10 -6.15
CA HIS A 16 4.60 -0.69 -5.13
C HIS A 16 4.69 -0.04 -3.76
N ASP A 17 3.62 -0.15 -2.97
CA ASP A 17 3.68 0.14 -1.53
C ASP A 17 4.32 -1.02 -0.73
N PHE A 18 4.43 -0.87 0.58
CA PHE A 18 4.96 -1.92 1.46
C PHE A 18 4.08 -3.19 1.52
N GLY A 19 2.83 -3.09 1.07
CA GLY A 19 1.90 -4.20 0.95
C GLY A 19 1.92 -4.85 -0.43
N ASP A 20 2.86 -4.48 -1.30
CA ASP A 20 3.00 -4.96 -2.68
C ASP A 20 1.81 -4.58 -3.59
N HIS A 21 1.09 -3.51 -3.26
CA HIS A 21 0.05 -2.99 -4.13
C HIS A 21 0.63 -2.02 -5.15
N LEU A 22 0.16 -2.12 -6.41
CA LEU A 22 0.51 -1.18 -7.45
C LEU A 22 0.04 0.24 -7.11
N CYS A 23 0.92 1.22 -7.31
CA CYS A 23 0.65 2.62 -7.07
C CYS A 23 0.99 3.48 -8.29
N ASN A 24 0.27 4.59 -8.46
CA ASN A 24 0.65 5.62 -9.42
C ASN A 24 1.74 6.56 -8.83
N ALA A 25 2.24 7.50 -9.63
CA ALA A 25 3.25 8.47 -9.21
C ALA A 25 2.77 9.42 -8.10
N ALA A 26 1.46 9.53 -7.87
CA ALA A 26 0.87 10.29 -6.77
C ALA A 26 0.71 9.47 -5.48
N GLY A 27 1.10 8.19 -5.47
CA GLY A 27 0.97 7.29 -4.32
C GLY A 27 -0.44 6.74 -4.11
N GLN A 28 -1.31 6.81 -5.11
CA GLN A 28 -2.64 6.20 -5.06
C GLN A 28 -2.54 4.76 -5.56
N LYS A 29 -3.25 3.83 -4.89
CA LYS A 29 -3.35 2.43 -5.33
C LYS A 29 -4.10 2.35 -6.65
N VAL A 30 -3.60 1.51 -7.55
CA VAL A 30 -4.20 1.27 -8.87
C VAL A 30 -4.41 -0.21 -9.10
N ASP A 31 -5.40 -0.56 -9.92
CA ASP A 31 -5.62 -1.93 -10.37
C ASP A 31 -4.67 -2.31 -11.54
N ALA A 32 -4.80 -3.54 -12.04
CA ALA A 32 -4.00 -4.04 -13.16
C ALA A 32 -4.24 -3.27 -14.49
N HIS A 33 -5.31 -2.48 -14.58
CA HIS A 33 -5.61 -1.62 -15.71
C HIS A 33 -5.14 -0.17 -15.49
N GLY A 34 -4.55 0.13 -14.33
CA GLY A 34 -4.10 1.46 -13.94
C GLY A 34 -5.22 2.37 -13.42
N ALA A 35 -6.42 1.84 -13.18
CA ALA A 35 -7.51 2.62 -12.60
C ALA A 35 -7.29 2.79 -11.10
N VAL A 36 -7.51 4.00 -10.60
CA VAL A 36 -7.37 4.30 -9.17
C VAL A 36 -8.41 3.53 -8.37
N ILE A 37 -7.93 2.72 -7.44
CA ILE A 37 -8.79 2.02 -6.49
C ILE A 37 -9.12 3.00 -5.37
N LEU A 38 -10.38 3.44 -5.31
CA LEU A 38 -10.90 4.15 -4.15
C LEU A 38 -11.06 3.12 -3.03
N GLU A 39 -10.03 2.93 -2.21
CA GLU A 39 -10.25 2.27 -0.93
C GLU A 39 -11.19 3.17 -0.11
N PRO A 40 -12.34 2.66 0.37
CA PRO A 40 -13.10 3.37 1.39
C PRO A 40 -12.11 3.60 2.53
N ALA A 41 -12.01 4.84 3.03
CA ALA A 41 -11.02 5.23 4.02
C ALA A 41 -11.05 4.25 5.20
N ALA A 42 -10.20 3.23 5.13
CA ALA A 42 -10.09 2.22 6.14
C ALA A 42 -9.44 2.97 7.30
N THR A 43 -10.20 3.12 8.38
CA THR A 43 -9.63 3.51 9.66
C THR A 43 -8.41 2.62 9.90
N LYS A 44 -7.35 3.21 10.44
CA LYS A 44 -5.99 2.65 10.55
C LYS A 44 -5.88 1.38 11.42
N ASP A 45 -6.99 0.69 11.65
CA ASP A 45 -7.14 -0.44 12.56
C ASP A 45 -6.77 -1.78 11.89
N ALA A 46 -6.66 -1.83 10.55
CA ALA A 46 -6.32 -3.07 9.84
C ALA A 46 -4.81 -3.39 9.77
N GLU A 47 -3.93 -2.39 9.85
CA GLU A 47 -2.47 -2.59 9.86
C GLU A 47 -1.96 -3.07 11.23
N VAL A 48 -2.57 -2.58 12.32
CA VAL A 48 -2.21 -3.01 13.68
C VAL A 48 -2.60 -4.46 13.95
N LEU A 49 -3.69 -4.95 13.35
CA LEU A 49 -4.10 -6.35 13.53
C LEU A 49 -3.15 -7.32 12.79
N ARG A 50 -2.64 -6.94 11.61
CA ARG A 50 -1.75 -7.79 10.80
C ARG A 50 -0.34 -7.88 11.39
N GLN A 51 0.15 -6.80 12.01
CA GLN A 51 1.44 -6.83 12.73
C GLN A 51 1.37 -7.62 14.05
N ARG A 52 0.21 -7.66 14.72
CA ARG A 52 0.04 -8.45 15.95
C ARG A 52 0.01 -9.96 15.71
N THR A 53 -0.53 -10.44 14.59
CA THR A 53 -0.59 -11.89 14.32
C THR A 53 0.78 -12.52 14.07
N ILE A 54 1.77 -11.77 13.58
CA ILE A 54 3.10 -12.31 13.28
C ILE A 54 3.99 -12.35 14.53
N ALA A 55 3.81 -11.44 15.49
CA ALA A 55 4.63 -11.35 16.70
C ALA A 55 4.24 -12.37 17.79
N GLU A 56 3.10 -13.06 17.68
CA GLU A 56 2.63 -14.06 18.66
C GLU A 56 2.95 -15.52 18.25
N LEU A 57 3.72 -15.74 17.16
CA LEU A 57 4.18 -17.05 16.72
C LEU A 57 5.69 -17.30 17.02
N ILE A 58 6.15 -16.86 18.19
CA ILE A 58 7.49 -17.19 18.72
C ILE A 58 7.37 -17.60 20.19
#